data_AF-A0A7W0QB25-F1
#
_entry.id   AF-A0A7W0QB25-F1
#
_cell.length_a   1.000
_cell.length_b   1.000
_cell.length_c   1.000
_cell.angle_alpha   90.00
_cell.angle_beta   90.00
_cell.angle_gamma   90.00
#
_symmetry.space_group_name_H-M   'P 1'
#
loop_
_entity.id
_entity.type
_entity.pdbx_description
1 polymer ?
#
loop_
_entity_poly.entity_id
_entity_poly.type
_entity_poly.pdbx_seq_one_letter_code
_entity_poly.pdbx_strand_id
1 'polypeptide(L)'
;AGVVPATVEVTPTRLRDVFALALDNAVEGCVHEAFAAVLCRFQAVTCRDLALAADLDVIAEDEARHGELAWAIARWLEPQLTAAQRAVVERARAVALAALAERTARQLAPFAMAAAPLGMPSGAQARVLAHGFAAALAAA
;
A
#
# COMPACT_ATOMS: atom_id res chain seq x y z
N ALA A 1 -17.46 -7.58 -37.68
CA ALA A 1 -17.41 -8.96 -37.15
C ALA A 1 -16.80 -8.89 -35.75
N GLY A 2 -17.45 -9.46 -34.73
CA GLY A 2 -16.90 -9.50 -33.38
C GLY A 2 -15.79 -10.55 -33.27
N VAL A 3 -14.75 -10.26 -32.49
CA VAL A 3 -13.69 -11.23 -32.16
C VAL A 3 -14.12 -11.94 -30.87
N VAL A 4 -14.10 -13.28 -30.88
CA VAL A 4 -14.29 -14.08 -29.68
C VAL A 4 -12.95 -14.12 -28.93
N PRO A 5 -12.88 -13.69 -27.67
CA PRO A 5 -11.65 -13.80 -26.88
C PRO A 5 -11.23 -15.26 -26.76
N ALA A 6 -9.93 -15.52 -26.82
CA ALA A 6 -9.42 -16.86 -26.53
C ALA A 6 -9.78 -17.25 -25.08
N THR A 7 -10.10 -18.52 -24.89
CA THR A 7 -10.37 -19.07 -23.56
C THR A 7 -9.15 -18.88 -22.66
N VAL A 8 -9.35 -18.22 -21.51
CA VAL A 8 -8.29 -18.06 -20.51
C VAL A 8 -8.15 -19.37 -19.74
N GLU A 9 -7.04 -20.07 -19.94
CA GLU A 9 -6.66 -21.19 -19.07
C GLU A 9 -5.99 -20.63 -17.81
N VAL A 10 -6.62 -20.86 -16.65
CA VAL A 10 -6.09 -20.42 -15.36
C VAL A 10 -5.49 -21.63 -14.64
N THR A 11 -4.19 -21.59 -14.38
CA THR A 11 -3.53 -22.58 -13.53
C THR A 11 -4.10 -22.50 -12.11
N PRO A 12 -4.51 -23.63 -11.49
CA PRO A 12 -5.03 -23.63 -10.13
C PRO A 12 -4.04 -22.99 -9.14
N THR A 13 -4.51 -22.05 -8.34
CA THR A 13 -3.68 -21.37 -7.33
C THR A 13 -3.36 -22.33 -6.19
N ARG A 14 -2.06 -22.52 -5.90
CA ARG A 14 -1.63 -23.27 -4.71
C ARG A 14 -1.88 -22.42 -3.46
N LEU A 15 -2.47 -23.01 -2.43
CA LEU A 15 -2.63 -22.35 -1.13
C LEU A 15 -1.25 -21.99 -0.57
N ARG A 16 -1.07 -20.73 -0.21
CA ARG A 16 0.13 -20.23 0.47
C ARG A 16 0.16 -20.79 1.89
N ASP A 17 1.38 -21.03 2.38
CA ASP A 17 1.62 -21.29 3.80
C ASP A 17 1.16 -20.09 4.65
N VAL A 18 0.66 -20.34 5.87
CA VAL A 18 0.17 -19.33 6.82
C VAL A 18 1.25 -18.28 7.08
N PHE A 19 2.51 -18.72 7.20
CA PHE A 19 3.63 -17.79 7.39
C PHE A 19 3.90 -16.94 6.15
N ALA A 20 3.83 -17.50 4.95
CA ALA A 20 3.97 -16.74 3.71
C ALA A 20 2.84 -15.70 3.57
N LEU A 21 1.60 -16.08 3.89
CA LEU A 21 0.47 -15.16 3.91
C LEU A 21 0.67 -14.02 4.92
N ALA A 22 1.17 -14.32 6.12
CA ALA A 22 1.45 -13.30 7.14
C ALA A 22 2.56 -12.34 6.70
N LEU A 23 3.58 -12.84 6.02
CA LEU A 23 4.67 -12.02 5.49
C LEU A 23 4.17 -11.06 4.40
N ASP A 24 3.42 -11.58 3.43
CA ASP A 24 2.86 -10.79 2.33
C ASP A 24 1.89 -9.73 2.88
N ASN A 25 0.98 -10.13 3.78
CA ASN A 25 0.00 -9.23 4.40
C ASN A 25 0.68 -8.10 5.20
N ALA A 26 1.77 -8.40 5.91
CA ALA A 26 2.47 -7.40 6.71
C ALA A 26 3.17 -6.33 5.87
N VAL A 27 3.57 -6.64 4.64
CA VAL A 27 4.26 -5.71 3.74
C VAL A 27 3.26 -5.03 2.81
N GLU A 28 2.45 -5.79 2.08
CA GLU A 28 1.53 -5.23 1.10
C GLU A 28 0.33 -4.56 1.80
N GLY A 29 -0.41 -5.30 2.63
CA GLY A 29 -1.62 -4.75 3.24
C GLY A 29 -1.36 -3.77 4.39
N CYS A 30 -0.63 -4.21 5.41
CA CYS A 30 -0.41 -3.40 6.62
C CYS A 30 0.44 -2.15 6.38
N VAL A 31 1.27 -2.13 5.33
CA VAL A 31 2.17 -1.02 5.04
C VAL A 31 1.86 -0.35 3.71
N HIS A 32 1.87 -1.08 2.59
CA HIS A 32 1.73 -0.45 1.27
C HIS A 32 0.32 0.05 0.97
N GLU A 33 -0.73 -0.76 1.17
CA GLU A 33 -2.13 -0.36 0.98
C GLU A 33 -2.52 0.73 2.00
N ALA A 34 -2.19 0.53 3.28
CA ALA A 34 -2.42 1.54 4.32
C ALA A 34 -1.72 2.88 4.01
N PHE A 35 -0.51 2.87 3.46
CA PHE A 35 0.18 4.10 3.04
C PHE A 35 -0.37 4.66 1.71
N ALA A 36 -0.86 3.81 0.81
CA ALA A 36 -1.50 4.23 -0.43
C ALA A 36 -2.73 5.09 -0.15
N ALA A 37 -3.49 4.80 0.91
CA ALA A 37 -4.58 5.66 1.38
C ALA A 37 -4.11 7.11 1.66
N VAL A 38 -2.98 7.28 2.34
CA VAL A 38 -2.39 8.59 2.65
C VAL A 38 -1.95 9.32 1.37
N LEU A 39 -1.29 8.60 0.45
CA LEU A 39 -0.86 9.17 -0.82
C LEU A 39 -2.03 9.56 -1.72
N CYS A 40 -3.06 8.73 -1.82
CA CYS A 40 -4.24 9.01 -2.64
C CYS A 40 -5.02 10.18 -2.06
N ARG A 41 -5.18 10.26 -0.74
CA ARG A 41 -5.83 11.42 -0.10
C ARG A 41 -5.06 12.71 -0.32
N PHE A 42 -3.72 12.66 -0.22
CA PHE A 42 -2.89 13.83 -0.54
C PHE A 42 -3.09 14.27 -2.00
N GLN A 43 -3.10 13.33 -2.94
CA GLN A 43 -3.31 13.62 -4.35
C GLN A 43 -4.71 14.18 -4.59
N ALA A 44 -5.76 13.58 -4.03
CA ALA A 44 -7.14 14.06 -4.16
C ALA A 44 -7.30 15.52 -3.74
N VAL A 45 -6.65 15.93 -2.64
CA VAL A 45 -6.72 17.31 -2.13
C VAL A 45 -5.91 18.30 -2.97
N THR A 46 -4.85 17.84 -3.64
CA THR A 46 -3.90 18.73 -4.34
C THR A 46 -4.01 18.67 -5.87
N CYS A 47 -4.78 17.73 -6.41
CA CYS A 47 -5.01 17.57 -7.84
C CYS A 47 -5.81 18.75 -8.41
N ARG A 48 -5.47 19.15 -9.64
CA ARG A 48 -6.19 20.23 -10.35
C ARG A 48 -7.30 19.70 -11.24
N ASP A 49 -7.20 18.44 -11.65
CA ASP A 49 -8.25 17.75 -12.38
C ASP A 49 -9.29 17.24 -11.39
N LEU A 50 -10.50 17.82 -11.43
CA LEU A 50 -11.55 17.50 -10.48
C LEU A 50 -12.12 16.08 -10.65
N ALA A 51 -12.09 15.53 -11.86
CA ALA A 51 -12.55 14.16 -12.09
C ALA A 51 -11.56 13.18 -11.47
N LEU A 52 -10.26 13.39 -11.74
CA LEU A 52 -9.21 12.59 -11.12
C LEU A 52 -9.18 12.74 -9.59
N ALA A 53 -9.40 13.95 -9.07
CA ALA A 53 -9.47 14.19 -7.63
C ALA A 53 -10.58 13.35 -6.96
N ALA A 54 -11.75 13.25 -7.59
CA ALA A 54 -12.85 12.43 -7.11
C ALA A 54 -12.51 10.93 -7.14
N ASP A 55 -11.90 10.46 -8.23
CA ASP A 55 -11.46 9.06 -8.35
C ASP A 55 -10.40 8.71 -7.28
N LEU A 56 -9.45 9.62 -7.04
CA LEU A 56 -8.42 9.46 -6.01
C LEU A 56 -9.01 9.42 -4.60
N ASP A 57 -10.12 10.10 -4.35
CA ASP A 57 -10.78 10.09 -3.04
C ASP A 57 -11.42 8.73 -2.76
N VAL A 58 -12.09 8.15 -3.77
CA VAL A 58 -12.62 6.79 -3.69
C VAL A 58 -11.49 5.79 -3.48
N ILE A 59 -10.39 5.91 -4.24
CA ILE A 59 -9.22 5.04 -4.06
C ILE A 59 -8.66 5.19 -2.64
N ALA A 60 -8.59 6.40 -2.10
CA ALA A 60 -8.11 6.61 -0.72
C ALA A 60 -8.98 5.88 0.32
N GLU A 61 -10.30 5.89 0.16
CA GLU A 61 -11.23 5.16 1.03
C GLU A 61 -11.09 3.63 0.86
N ASP A 62 -10.94 3.15 -0.37
CA ASP A 62 -10.72 1.73 -0.66
C ASP A 62 -9.44 1.23 -0.01
N GLU A 63 -8.34 1.96 -0.17
CA GLU A 63 -7.05 1.58 0.41
C GLU A 63 -7.03 1.70 1.94
N ALA A 64 -7.81 2.61 2.52
CA ALA A 64 -8.00 2.65 3.97
C ALA A 64 -8.72 1.38 4.47
N ARG A 65 -9.79 0.96 3.79
CA ARG A 65 -10.51 -0.29 4.10
C ARG A 65 -9.63 -1.51 3.91
N HIS A 66 -8.79 -1.53 2.87
CA HIS A 66 -7.81 -2.59 2.66
C HIS A 66 -6.78 -2.65 3.79
N GLY A 67 -6.21 -1.51 4.19
CA GLY A 67 -5.31 -1.43 5.34
C GLY A 67 -5.94 -1.92 6.64
N GLU A 68 -7.17 -1.52 6.94
CA GLU A 68 -7.93 -1.99 8.11
C GLU A 68 -8.15 -3.51 8.08
N LEU A 69 -8.54 -4.05 6.92
CA LEU A 69 -8.68 -5.49 6.71
C LEU A 69 -7.35 -6.22 6.91
N ALA A 70 -6.25 -5.70 6.36
CA ALA A 70 -4.93 -6.28 6.49
C ALA A 70 -4.48 -6.36 7.97
N TRP A 71 -4.77 -5.32 8.77
CA TRP A 71 -4.52 -5.37 10.21
C TRP A 71 -5.41 -6.38 10.94
N ALA A 72 -6.67 -6.54 10.52
CA ALA A 72 -7.54 -7.59 11.05
C ALA A 72 -7.01 -9.00 10.72
N ILE A 73 -6.54 -9.21 9.49
CA ILE A 73 -5.89 -10.45 9.05
C ILE A 73 -4.62 -10.70 9.86
N ALA A 74 -3.79 -9.68 10.09
CA ALA A 74 -2.57 -9.80 10.89
C ALA A 74 -2.88 -10.30 12.31
N ARG A 75 -3.88 -9.73 12.98
CA ARG A 75 -4.34 -10.20 14.31
C ARG A 75 -4.87 -11.63 14.29
N TRP A 76 -5.55 -12.02 13.21
CA TRP A 76 -6.04 -13.40 13.04
C TRP A 76 -4.91 -14.41 12.79
N LEU A 77 -3.86 -14.01 12.07
CA LEU A 77 -2.70 -14.86 11.76
C LEU A 77 -1.74 -15.00 12.94
N GLU A 78 -1.57 -13.95 13.74
CA GLU A 78 -0.59 -13.89 14.84
C GLU A 78 -0.56 -15.12 15.79
N PRO A 79 -1.71 -15.62 16.32
CA PRO A 79 -1.71 -16.78 17.20
C PRO A 79 -1.33 -18.09 16.50
N GLN A 80 -1.37 -18.13 15.16
CA GLN A 80 -1.03 -19.31 14.34
C GLN A 80 0.47 -19.37 14.02
N LEU A 81 1.23 -18.32 14.33
CA LEU A 81 2.66 -18.24 14.07
C LEU A 81 3.49 -18.72 15.28
N THR A 82 4.66 -19.26 15.01
CA THR A 82 5.71 -19.43 16.03
C THR A 82 6.31 -18.07 16.41
N ALA A 83 6.96 -17.99 17.58
CA ALA A 83 7.66 -16.77 17.98
C ALA A 83 8.74 -16.33 16.97
N ALA A 84 9.43 -17.29 16.35
CA ALA A 84 10.43 -17.00 15.32
C ALA A 84 9.78 -16.41 14.05
N GLN A 85 8.64 -16.97 13.61
CA GLN A 85 7.89 -16.44 12.47
C GLN A 85 7.32 -15.04 12.75
N ARG A 86 6.74 -14.81 13.94
CA ARG A 86 6.31 -13.46 14.36
C ARG A 86 7.46 -12.46 14.26
N ALA A 87 8.63 -12.80 14.79
CA ALA A 87 9.79 -11.92 14.72
C ALA A 87 10.25 -11.63 13.27
N VAL A 88 10.06 -12.55 12.31
CA VAL A 88 10.33 -12.30 10.90
C VAL A 88 9.30 -11.35 10.30
N VAL A 89 8.01 -11.57 10.56
CA VAL A 89 6.91 -10.71 10.08
C VAL A 89 7.07 -9.27 10.60
N GLU A 90 7.36 -9.11 11.88
CA GLU A 90 7.62 -7.81 12.51
C GLU A 90 8.80 -7.09 11.86
N ARG A 91 9.90 -7.81 11.61
CA ARG A 91 11.06 -7.24 10.89
C ARG A 91 10.71 -6.84 9.46
N ALA A 92 9.94 -7.65 8.74
CA ALA A 92 9.54 -7.33 7.38
C ALA A 92 8.69 -6.05 7.33
N ARG A 93 7.74 -5.91 8.27
CA ARG A 93 6.92 -4.70 8.41
C ARG A 93 7.79 -3.48 8.72
N ALA A 94 8.73 -3.60 9.67
CA ALA A 94 9.64 -2.50 10.02
C ALA A 94 10.54 -2.09 8.84
N VAL A 95 11.07 -3.05 8.08
CA VAL A 95 11.86 -2.78 6.87
C VAL A 95 11.01 -2.08 5.80
N ALA A 96 9.77 -2.53 5.58
CA ALA A 96 8.87 -1.90 4.62
C ALA A 96 8.57 -0.44 4.99
N LEU A 97 8.24 -0.18 6.27
CA LEU A 97 8.01 1.17 6.79
C LEU A 97 9.23 2.08 6.61
N ALA A 98 10.42 1.59 6.98
CA ALA A 98 11.66 2.35 6.83
C ALA A 98 12.00 2.66 5.35
N ALA A 99 11.60 1.77 4.43
CA ALA A 99 11.85 1.94 3.00
C ALA A 99 10.86 2.88 2.30
N LEU A 100 9.66 3.13 2.87
CA LEU A 100 8.58 3.88 2.22
C LEU A 100 9.06 5.23 1.67
N ALA A 101 9.70 6.05 2.51
CA ALA A 101 10.08 7.41 2.18
C ALA A 101 10.93 7.49 0.90
N GLU A 102 11.99 6.69 0.83
CA GLU A 102 12.90 6.70 -0.33
C GLU A 102 12.35 5.88 -1.51
N ARG A 103 11.60 4.80 -1.27
CA ARG A 103 10.95 4.03 -2.33
C ARG A 103 9.95 4.89 -3.09
N THR A 104 9.05 5.57 -2.37
CA THR A 104 8.02 6.43 -2.97
C THR A 104 8.64 7.63 -3.68
N ALA A 105 9.62 8.30 -3.06
CA ALA A 105 10.31 9.42 -3.70
C ALA A 105 10.98 9.01 -5.03
N ARG A 106 11.61 7.82 -5.08
CA ARG A 106 12.18 7.27 -6.33
C ARG A 106 11.13 6.90 -7.36
N GLN A 107 10.02 6.31 -6.96
CA GLN A 107 8.94 5.91 -7.87
C GLN A 107 8.26 7.12 -8.53
N LEU A 108 8.16 8.24 -7.81
CA LEU A 108 7.53 9.47 -8.31
C LEU A 108 8.47 10.35 -9.13
N ALA A 109 9.79 10.18 -8.99
CA ALA A 109 10.79 11.02 -9.67
C ALA A 109 10.61 11.11 -11.22
N PRO A 110 10.30 10.01 -11.95
CA PRO A 110 10.06 10.09 -13.39
C PRO A 110 8.87 10.97 -13.78
N PHE A 111 7.94 11.21 -12.86
CA PHE A 111 6.71 11.96 -13.12
C PHE A 111 6.75 13.38 -12.55
N ALA A 112 7.91 13.89 -12.14
CA ALA A 112 8.05 15.21 -11.50
C ALA A 112 7.43 16.36 -12.33
N MET A 113 7.50 16.28 -13.65
CA MET A 113 6.91 17.31 -14.54
C MET A 113 5.37 17.27 -14.58
N ALA A 114 4.78 16.10 -14.35
CA ALA A 114 3.32 15.90 -14.30
C ALA A 114 2.77 15.99 -12.85
N ALA A 115 3.63 16.27 -11.87
CA ALA A 115 3.26 16.14 -10.47
C ALA A 115 2.20 17.17 -10.04
N ALA A 116 2.36 18.44 -10.41
CA ALA A 116 1.45 19.49 -9.98
C ALA A 116 0.02 19.38 -10.58
N PRO A 117 -0.19 19.07 -11.87
CA PRO A 117 -1.54 18.85 -12.41
C PRO A 117 -2.25 17.64 -11.78
N LEU A 118 -1.51 16.56 -11.51
CA LEU A 118 -2.04 15.29 -11.01
C LEU A 118 -2.10 15.22 -9.47
N GLY A 119 -1.66 16.26 -8.76
CA GLY A 119 -1.59 16.27 -7.30
C GLY A 119 -0.49 15.37 -6.72
N MET A 120 0.43 14.83 -7.54
CA MET A 120 1.48 13.95 -7.02
C MET A 120 2.42 14.70 -6.09
N PRO A 121 2.78 14.11 -4.94
CA PRO A 121 3.72 14.73 -4.03
C PRO A 121 5.12 14.81 -4.67
N SER A 122 5.81 15.91 -4.43
CA SER A 122 7.26 15.97 -4.65
C SER A 122 7.99 14.93 -3.80
N GLY A 123 9.25 14.61 -4.14
CA GLY A 123 10.06 13.69 -3.34
C GLY A 123 10.22 14.14 -1.87
N ALA A 124 10.23 15.45 -1.59
CA ALA A 124 10.25 15.97 -0.22
C ALA A 124 8.92 15.71 0.50
N GLN A 125 7.79 15.98 -0.16
CA GLN A 125 6.46 15.70 0.40
C GLN A 125 6.23 14.20 0.62
N ALA A 126 6.66 13.35 -0.31
CA ALA A 126 6.58 11.90 -0.16
C ALA A 126 7.30 11.40 1.10
N ARG A 127 8.50 11.93 1.40
CA ARG A 127 9.23 11.61 2.64
C ARG A 127 8.48 12.06 3.88
N VAL A 128 7.92 13.28 3.88
CA VAL A 128 7.14 13.79 5.01
C VAL A 128 5.92 12.91 5.27
N LEU A 129 5.16 12.57 4.22
CA LEU A 129 4.00 11.68 4.33
C LEU A 129 4.38 10.30 4.89
N ALA A 130 5.44 9.69 4.35
CA ALA A 130 5.91 8.38 4.78
C ALA A 130 6.38 8.36 6.24
N HIS A 131 7.17 9.36 6.67
CA HIS A 131 7.61 9.46 8.06
C HIS A 131 6.45 9.74 9.01
N GLY A 132 5.50 10.59 8.63
CA GLY A 132 4.30 10.87 9.42
C GLY A 132 3.44 9.62 9.62
N PHE A 133 3.23 8.86 8.54
CA PHE A 133 2.51 7.58 8.58
C PHE A 133 3.21 6.56 9.50
N ALA A 134 4.52 6.37 9.34
CA ALA A 134 5.28 5.45 10.18
C ALA A 134 5.25 5.85 11.67
N ALA A 135 5.32 7.14 11.98
CA ALA A 135 5.23 7.64 13.35
C ALA A 135 3.83 7.43 13.95
N ALA A 136 2.77 7.64 13.17
CA ALA A 136 1.39 7.40 13.61
C ALA A 136 1.15 5.92 13.96
N LEU A 137 1.65 4.99 13.14
CA LEU A 137 1.55 3.56 13.42
C LEU A 137 2.34 3.13 14.67
N ALA A 138 3.48 3.76 14.95
CA ALA A 138 4.27 3.46 16.15
C ALA A 138 3.62 3.97 17.44
N ALA A 139 2.66 4.91 17.35
CA ALA A 139 1.95 5.49 18.47
C ALA A 139 0.58 4.84 18.76
N ALA A 140 0.11 3.97 17.86
CA ALA A 140 -1.13 3.21 17.98
C ALA A 140 -0.93 1.90 18.75
#